data_AF-A0A0F9LWI4-F1
#
_entry.id   AF-A0A0F9LWI4-F1
#
_cell.length_a   1.000
_cell.length_b   1.000
_cell.length_c   1.000
_cell.angle_alpha   90.00
_cell.angle_beta   90.00
_cell.angle_gamma   90.00
#
_symmetry.space_group_name_H-M   'P 1'
#
loop_
_entity.id
_entity.type
_entity.pdbx_description
1 polymer ?
#
loop_
_entity_poly.entity_id
_entity_poly.type
_entity_poly.pdbx_seq_one_letter_code
_entity_poly.pdbx_strand_id
1 'polypeptide(L)'
;MARAKNKPRKPKKPNPTPKVKQIEAALTKPVDPLMELKDVLTVDMVKKYICPTANDTEIGLFLTIAKSYKLNPFKREIYLVIYDGKNGREVSVQVGYEVYLKRASRIPAYAGFKAWTEPKDAKIPVKACVKVFRKDWKEPLEHEVDFDEFVKMRWDKEARRLVPTKFWKKMPKSMIKKVVISQAFRQAFPDEMGGLPYIQEEIHPKENIKDAEATVTPAETHVKMPERTDKSVKPKPEAKKPDPPKEPAKPVQPAVKYVSPGQIETLKGLCVAKNLDPDEIAHSYFGANSVKTLPANKAGMFMNEVSKIK
;
A
#
# COMPACT_ATOMS: atom_id res chain seq x y z
N MET A 1 16.71 -21.80 -78.36
CA MET A 1 16.70 -22.04 -76.90
C MET A 1 16.99 -20.74 -76.16
N ALA A 2 16.11 -20.29 -75.25
CA ALA A 2 16.44 -19.38 -74.13
C ALA A 2 15.23 -19.29 -73.18
N ARG A 3 15.39 -19.62 -71.90
CA ARG A 3 14.28 -19.74 -70.93
C ARG A 3 14.42 -18.67 -69.84
N ALA A 4 13.76 -17.53 -70.01
CA ALA A 4 13.77 -16.45 -69.01
C ALA A 4 12.84 -16.77 -67.82
N LYS A 5 13.35 -16.63 -66.59
CA LYS A 5 12.69 -17.08 -65.36
C LYS A 5 11.75 -16.01 -64.80
N ASN A 6 10.52 -16.41 -64.47
CA ASN A 6 9.52 -15.51 -63.87
C ASN A 6 9.85 -15.25 -62.38
N LYS A 7 9.92 -13.98 -61.95
CA LYS A 7 10.21 -13.60 -60.54
C LYS A 7 8.90 -13.59 -59.72
N PRO A 8 8.89 -14.11 -58.48
CA PRO A 8 7.70 -14.06 -57.64
C PRO A 8 7.39 -12.62 -57.16
N ARG A 9 6.12 -12.21 -57.25
CA ARG A 9 5.65 -10.94 -56.68
C ARG A 9 5.66 -11.01 -55.16
N LYS A 10 6.33 -10.06 -54.49
CA LYS A 10 6.22 -9.89 -53.02
C LYS A 10 4.80 -9.42 -52.65
N PRO A 11 4.20 -9.89 -51.55
CA PRO A 11 2.91 -9.40 -51.11
C PRO A 11 3.01 -7.93 -50.65
N LYS A 12 2.09 -7.08 -51.09
CA LYS A 12 1.92 -5.72 -50.53
C LYS A 12 1.38 -5.85 -49.11
N LYS A 13 2.06 -5.27 -48.13
CA LYS A 13 1.47 -5.09 -46.79
C LYS A 13 0.24 -4.17 -46.91
N PRO A 14 -0.88 -4.45 -46.22
CA PRO A 14 -2.02 -3.54 -46.20
C PRO A 14 -1.63 -2.21 -45.56
N ASN A 15 -2.05 -1.11 -46.16
CA ASN A 15 -1.80 0.22 -45.63
C ASN A 15 -2.73 0.43 -44.41
N PRO A 16 -2.24 0.84 -43.22
CA PRO A 16 -3.09 1.01 -42.05
C PRO A 16 -4.14 2.11 -42.28
N THR A 17 -5.38 1.83 -41.90
CA THR A 17 -6.52 2.72 -42.10
C THR A 17 -6.40 4.03 -41.29
N PRO A 18 -7.06 5.13 -41.71
CA PRO A 18 -6.90 6.45 -41.08
C PRO A 18 -7.11 6.49 -39.56
N LYS A 19 -7.99 5.63 -39.02
CA LYS A 19 -8.24 5.49 -37.58
C LYS A 19 -7.00 5.02 -36.80
N VAL A 20 -6.16 4.15 -37.38
CA VAL A 20 -4.94 3.66 -36.72
C VAL A 20 -3.92 4.80 -36.55
N LYS A 21 -3.73 5.63 -37.58
CA LYS A 21 -2.87 6.82 -37.50
C LYS A 21 -3.33 7.85 -36.47
N GLN A 22 -4.65 8.02 -36.29
CA GLN A 22 -5.18 8.90 -35.24
C GLN A 22 -4.91 8.36 -33.82
N ILE A 23 -4.91 7.04 -33.62
CA ILE A 23 -4.56 6.41 -32.34
C ILE A 23 -3.05 6.54 -32.08
N GLU A 24 -2.19 6.27 -33.07
CA GLU A 24 -0.73 6.44 -32.96
C GLU A 24 -0.31 7.91 -32.70
N ALA A 25 -1.02 8.87 -33.30
CA ALA A 25 -0.80 10.30 -33.05
C ALA A 25 -1.28 10.76 -31.66
N ALA A 26 -2.22 10.05 -31.02
CA ALA A 26 -2.65 10.33 -29.66
C ALA A 26 -1.66 9.79 -28.59
N LEU A 27 -0.88 8.75 -28.93
CA LEU A 27 0.09 8.11 -28.04
C LEU A 27 1.53 8.69 -28.09
N THR A 28 1.75 9.76 -28.87
CA THR A 28 3.08 10.36 -29.07
C THR A 28 3.25 11.76 -28.48
N LYS A 29 2.32 12.20 -27.60
CA LYS A 29 2.55 13.38 -26.76
C LYS A 29 3.44 12.99 -25.57
N PRO A 30 4.60 13.65 -25.35
CA PRO A 30 5.40 13.41 -24.15
C PRO A 30 4.59 13.86 -22.94
N VAL A 31 4.32 12.94 -22.01
CA VAL A 31 3.75 13.28 -20.72
C VAL A 31 4.87 13.89 -19.89
N ASP A 32 4.72 15.18 -19.54
CA ASP A 32 5.67 15.90 -18.71
C ASP A 32 5.87 15.16 -17.36
N PRO A 33 7.11 14.86 -16.93
CA PRO A 33 7.37 14.24 -15.63
C PRO A 33 6.84 15.05 -14.43
N LEU A 34 6.57 16.35 -14.61
CA LEU A 34 5.77 17.16 -13.69
C LEU A 34 4.28 17.17 -14.12
N MET A 35 3.60 16.05 -13.90
CA MET A 35 2.14 16.08 -13.80
C MET A 35 1.78 16.89 -12.54
N GLU A 36 1.49 18.18 -12.72
CA GLU A 36 1.24 19.10 -11.61
C GLU A 36 0.11 18.60 -10.70
N LEU A 37 0.23 18.90 -9.40
CA LEU A 37 -0.58 18.35 -8.31
C LEU A 37 -2.09 18.70 -8.35
N LYS A 38 -2.57 19.35 -9.41
CA LYS A 38 -3.90 19.96 -9.51
C LYS A 38 -5.04 18.93 -9.55
N ASP A 39 -4.82 17.77 -10.19
CA ASP A 39 -5.93 16.85 -10.54
C ASP A 39 -5.89 15.46 -9.85
N VAL A 40 -4.88 15.16 -9.02
CA VAL A 40 -4.57 13.77 -8.56
C VAL A 40 -5.00 13.46 -7.12
N LEU A 41 -5.61 14.41 -6.39
CA LEU A 41 -6.09 14.16 -5.03
C LEU A 41 -7.46 14.80 -4.76
N THR A 42 -8.49 14.16 -5.31
CA THR A 42 -9.91 14.50 -5.12
C THR A 42 -10.51 13.81 -3.90
N VAL A 43 -11.68 14.30 -3.45
CA VAL A 43 -12.45 13.68 -2.35
C VAL A 43 -12.76 12.21 -2.67
N ASP A 44 -13.21 11.92 -3.90
CA ASP A 44 -13.55 10.56 -4.34
C ASP A 44 -12.36 9.61 -4.30
N MET A 45 -11.15 10.08 -4.66
CA MET A 45 -9.94 9.25 -4.58
C MET A 45 -9.57 8.92 -3.14
N VAL A 46 -9.69 9.88 -2.21
CA VAL A 46 -9.45 9.63 -0.78
C VAL A 46 -10.51 8.65 -0.25
N LYS A 47 -11.79 8.88 -0.53
CA LYS A 47 -12.89 8.01 -0.09
C LYS A 47 -12.75 6.59 -0.67
N LYS A 48 -12.39 6.44 -1.95
CA LYS A 48 -12.30 5.13 -2.60
C LYS A 48 -11.05 4.33 -2.22
N TYR A 49 -9.90 4.98 -2.06
CA TYR A 49 -8.60 4.28 -1.97
C TYR A 49 -7.81 4.52 -0.68
N ILE A 50 -8.16 5.52 0.13
CA ILE A 50 -7.43 5.87 1.37
C ILE A 50 -8.29 5.58 2.61
N CYS A 51 -9.52 6.10 2.67
CA CYS A 51 -10.39 5.95 3.84
C CYS A 51 -11.88 5.96 3.45
N PRO A 52 -12.49 4.80 3.14
CA PRO A 52 -13.91 4.69 2.76
C PRO A 52 -14.92 5.05 3.84
N THR A 53 -14.50 5.00 5.10
CA THR A 53 -15.35 5.38 6.25
C THR A 53 -15.42 6.90 6.45
N ALA A 54 -14.50 7.67 5.86
CA ALA A 54 -14.38 9.12 6.05
C ALA A 54 -15.56 9.89 5.45
N ASN A 55 -16.03 10.91 6.17
CA ASN A 55 -16.98 11.88 5.66
C ASN A 55 -16.27 13.04 4.93
N ASP A 56 -17.02 13.82 4.16
CA ASP A 56 -16.44 14.79 3.23
C ASP A 56 -15.75 15.96 3.95
N THR A 57 -16.17 16.28 5.18
CA THR A 57 -15.52 17.28 6.06
C THR A 57 -14.15 16.79 6.56
N GLU A 58 -14.08 15.52 6.99
CA GLU A 58 -12.83 14.89 7.43
C GLU A 58 -11.84 14.74 6.27
N ILE A 59 -12.34 14.38 5.08
CA ILE A 59 -11.55 14.36 3.84
C ILE A 59 -11.08 15.78 3.50
N GLY A 60 -11.94 16.80 3.63
CA GLY A 60 -11.58 18.21 3.44
C GLY A 60 -10.43 18.67 4.34
N LEU A 61 -10.48 18.33 5.64
CA LEU A 61 -9.40 18.59 6.59
C LEU A 61 -8.10 17.88 6.18
N PHE A 62 -8.19 16.59 5.85
CA PHE A 62 -7.05 15.78 5.40
C PHE A 62 -6.39 16.34 4.14
N LEU A 63 -7.21 16.69 3.13
CA LEU A 63 -6.75 17.30 1.88
C LEU A 63 -6.10 18.66 2.11
N THR A 64 -6.61 19.45 3.04
CA THR A 64 -6.04 20.76 3.40
C THR A 64 -4.64 20.61 3.98
N ILE A 65 -4.46 19.69 4.94
CA ILE A 65 -3.15 19.39 5.56
C ILE A 65 -2.18 18.77 4.53
N ALA A 66 -2.66 17.85 3.69
CA ALA A 66 -1.84 17.25 2.63
C ALA A 66 -1.34 18.30 1.63
N LYS A 67 -2.20 19.24 1.22
CA LYS A 67 -1.85 20.34 0.30
C LYS A 67 -0.90 21.35 0.94
N SER A 68 -1.16 21.81 2.17
CA SER A 68 -0.32 22.80 2.85
C SER A 68 1.13 22.31 3.03
N TYR A 69 1.30 21.04 3.40
CA TYR A 69 2.62 20.42 3.57
C TYR A 69 3.17 19.70 2.33
N LYS A 70 2.47 19.78 1.18
CA LYS A 70 2.88 19.14 -0.09
C LYS A 70 3.15 17.63 0.06
N LEU A 71 2.32 16.94 0.85
CA LEU A 71 2.43 15.51 1.16
C LEU A 71 1.48 14.69 0.27
N ASN A 72 1.93 13.52 -0.18
CA ASN A 72 1.14 12.63 -1.04
C ASN A 72 0.79 11.30 -0.33
N PRO A 73 -0.50 10.97 -0.13
CA PRO A 73 -0.89 9.76 0.58
C PRO A 73 -0.59 8.47 -0.20
N PHE A 74 -0.63 8.50 -1.54
CA PHE A 74 -0.22 7.37 -2.38
C PHE A 74 1.29 7.09 -2.30
N LYS A 75 2.09 8.07 -1.87
CA LYS A 75 3.53 7.91 -1.57
C LYS A 75 3.79 7.55 -0.10
N ARG A 76 2.75 7.22 0.68
CA ARG A 76 2.83 6.91 2.13
C ARG A 76 3.39 8.07 2.97
N GLU A 77 3.26 9.31 2.50
CA GLU A 77 3.78 10.50 3.18
C GLU A 77 2.79 11.06 4.22
N ILE A 78 1.50 10.77 4.08
CA ILE A 78 0.44 11.21 4.99
C ILE A 78 -0.70 10.19 5.03
N TYR A 79 -1.32 10.01 6.19
CA TYR A 79 -2.38 9.05 6.46
C TYR A 79 -3.59 9.71 7.12
N LEU A 80 -4.78 9.24 6.78
CA LEU A 80 -6.03 9.56 7.48
C LEU A 80 -6.43 8.32 8.28
N VAL A 81 -6.45 8.45 9.61
CA VAL A 81 -6.82 7.37 10.53
C VAL A 81 -8.07 7.81 11.31
N ILE A 82 -9.10 6.97 11.27
CA ILE A 82 -10.34 7.16 12.02
C ILE A 82 -10.46 6.00 13.01
N TYR A 83 -10.79 6.32 14.25
CA TYR A 83 -10.95 5.34 15.33
C TYR A 83 -12.00 5.82 16.34
N ASP A 84 -12.57 4.90 17.12
CA ASP A 84 -13.47 5.25 18.21
C ASP A 84 -12.66 5.61 19.45
N GLY A 85 -12.78 6.86 19.88
CA GLY A 85 -12.16 7.39 21.09
C GLY A 85 -13.11 7.43 22.28
N LYS A 86 -12.82 8.29 23.27
CA LYS A 86 -13.65 8.42 24.48
C LYS A 86 -15.00 9.08 24.19
N ASN A 87 -15.02 10.03 23.26
CA ASN A 87 -16.19 10.86 22.94
C ASN A 87 -16.85 10.43 21.62
N GLY A 88 -16.67 9.17 21.21
CA GLY A 88 -17.08 8.65 19.90
C GLY A 88 -15.98 8.75 18.85
N ARG A 89 -16.38 8.86 17.59
CA ARG A 89 -15.51 8.87 16.41
C ARG A 89 -14.48 10.01 16.45
N GLU A 90 -13.20 9.65 16.51
CA GLU A 90 -12.05 10.56 16.43
C GLU A 90 -11.32 10.42 15.09
N VAL A 91 -10.72 11.52 14.64
CA VAL A 91 -10.02 11.62 13.35
C VAL A 91 -8.62 12.14 13.57
N SER A 92 -7.64 11.43 13.03
CA SER A 92 -6.22 11.71 13.19
C SER A 92 -5.54 11.71 11.83
N VAL A 93 -4.90 12.84 11.51
CA VAL A 93 -4.01 12.97 10.35
C VAL A 93 -2.59 12.75 10.83
N GLN A 94 -1.87 11.84 10.17
CA GLN A 94 -0.57 11.34 10.63
C GLN A 94 0.45 11.42 9.49
N VAL A 95 1.70 11.76 9.78
CA VAL A 95 2.76 11.82 8.76
C VAL A 95 3.51 10.49 8.67
N GLY A 96 3.98 10.15 7.47
CA GLY A 96 4.92 9.04 7.30
C GLY A 96 6.30 9.38 7.86
N TYR A 97 6.87 8.46 8.64
CA TYR A 97 8.23 8.60 9.22
C TYR A 97 9.30 9.00 8.18
N GLU A 98 9.23 8.45 6.97
CA GLU A 98 10.20 8.75 5.89
C GLU A 98 10.16 10.21 5.41
N VAL A 99 9.08 10.96 5.68
CA VAL A 99 8.99 12.40 5.38
C VAL A 99 10.05 13.19 6.14
N TYR A 100 10.30 12.86 7.40
CA TYR A 100 11.36 13.49 8.21
C TYR A 100 12.73 13.28 7.57
N LEU A 101 13.06 12.04 7.17
CA LEU A 101 14.33 11.71 6.52
C LEU A 101 14.48 12.42 5.16
N LYS A 102 13.41 12.45 4.36
CA LYS A 102 13.37 13.06 3.03
C LYS A 102 13.38 14.59 3.04
N ARG A 103 12.87 15.21 4.11
CA ARG A 103 13.00 16.66 4.33
C ARG A 103 14.41 16.99 4.83
N ALA A 104 14.92 16.29 5.84
CA ALA A 104 16.27 16.51 6.37
C ALA A 104 17.34 16.46 5.28
N SER A 105 17.29 15.48 4.36
CA SER A 105 18.26 15.36 3.27
C SER A 105 18.27 16.52 2.26
N ARG A 106 17.33 17.46 2.35
CA ARG A 106 17.23 18.66 1.51
C ARG A 106 17.65 19.94 2.24
N ILE A 107 17.81 19.90 3.56
CA ILE A 107 18.17 21.06 4.38
C ILE A 107 19.70 21.26 4.28
N PRO A 108 20.21 22.41 3.80
CA PRO A 108 21.64 22.62 3.63
C PRO A 108 22.46 22.45 4.92
N ALA A 109 21.86 22.80 6.07
CA ALA A 109 22.47 22.67 7.40
C ALA A 109 22.52 21.24 7.95
N TYR A 110 21.77 20.28 7.40
CA TYR A 110 21.75 18.91 7.91
C TYR A 110 23.09 18.18 7.64
N ALA A 111 23.62 17.52 8.68
CA ALA A 111 24.89 16.78 8.65
C ALA A 111 24.75 15.30 9.04
N GLY A 112 23.52 14.77 9.14
CA GLY A 112 23.25 13.38 9.49
C GLY A 112 22.66 13.21 10.89
N PHE A 113 22.41 11.96 11.28
CA PHE A 113 22.00 11.58 12.64
C PHE A 113 22.52 10.20 13.01
N LYS A 114 22.55 9.89 14.31
CA LYS A 114 22.85 8.57 14.86
C LYS A 114 21.78 8.22 15.89
N ALA A 115 21.01 7.15 15.66
CA ALA A 115 19.96 6.70 16.58
C ALA A 115 20.23 5.29 17.11
N TRP A 116 20.20 5.11 18.43
CA TRP A 116 20.41 3.83 19.11
C TRP A 116 19.31 3.58 20.15
N THR A 117 19.41 2.46 20.85
CA THR A 117 18.50 2.07 21.93
C THR A 117 19.32 1.53 23.08
N GLU A 118 18.85 1.72 24.30
CA GLU A 118 19.54 1.30 25.51
C GLU A 118 18.63 0.39 26.36
N PRO A 119 19.13 -0.75 26.87
CA PRO A 119 20.41 -1.37 26.56
C PRO A 119 20.50 -1.83 25.09
N LYS A 120 21.70 -1.75 24.50
CA LYS A 120 21.93 -2.00 23.06
C LYS A 120 21.43 -3.37 22.60
N ASP A 121 21.66 -4.40 23.41
CA ASP A 121 21.42 -5.81 23.04
C ASP A 121 20.12 -6.39 23.63
N ALA A 122 19.43 -5.65 24.50
CA ALA A 122 18.13 -6.06 25.05
C ALA A 122 17.09 -6.25 23.94
N LYS A 123 16.21 -7.27 24.03
CA LYS A 123 15.18 -7.51 23.00
C LYS A 123 14.12 -6.41 22.98
N ILE A 124 13.72 -5.96 24.16
CA ILE A 124 12.89 -4.78 24.39
C ILE A 124 13.82 -3.73 25.00
N PRO A 125 13.96 -2.53 24.40
CA PRO A 125 14.79 -1.48 24.98
C PRO A 125 14.08 -0.82 26.17
N VAL A 126 14.85 -0.18 27.03
CA VAL A 126 14.34 0.75 28.06
C VAL A 126 14.08 2.12 27.44
N LYS A 127 15.01 2.62 26.62
CA LYS A 127 14.87 3.90 25.91
C LYS A 127 15.47 3.90 24.51
N ALA A 128 15.15 4.94 23.74
CA ALA A 128 15.81 5.26 22.48
C ALA A 128 16.44 6.65 22.54
N CYS A 129 17.65 6.77 22.00
CA CYS A 129 18.43 8.01 22.01
C CYS A 129 18.87 8.36 20.58
N VAL A 130 18.98 9.64 20.28
CA VAL A 130 19.45 10.15 18.99
C VAL A 130 20.37 11.35 19.15
N LYS A 131 21.40 11.41 18.29
CA LYS A 131 22.19 12.62 18.03
C LYS A 131 21.88 13.12 16.63
N VAL A 132 21.45 14.37 16.49
CA VAL A 132 21.23 15.04 15.20
C VAL A 132 22.33 16.06 14.97
N PHE A 133 23.04 15.92 13.85
CA PHE A 133 24.17 16.77 13.52
C PHE A 133 23.74 17.87 12.55
N ARG A 134 24.15 19.11 12.85
CA ARG A 134 23.94 20.30 12.05
C ARG A 134 25.29 20.97 11.79
N LYS A 135 25.49 21.48 10.57
CA LYS A 135 26.74 22.13 10.12
C LYS A 135 26.97 23.49 10.80
N ASP A 136 25.89 24.12 11.24
CA ASP A 136 25.86 25.43 11.88
C ASP A 136 25.80 25.37 13.41
N TRP A 137 25.93 24.17 13.99
CA TRP A 137 26.01 23.94 15.44
C TRP A 137 27.39 23.40 15.83
N LYS A 138 27.85 23.78 17.03
CA LYS A 138 29.09 23.25 17.62
C LYS A 138 28.92 21.84 18.17
N GLU A 139 27.75 21.55 18.73
CA GLU A 139 27.40 20.29 19.37
C GLU A 139 26.10 19.75 18.74
N PRO A 140 25.93 18.43 18.62
CA PRO A 140 24.69 17.85 18.11
C PRO A 140 23.54 18.05 19.11
N LEU A 141 22.30 18.11 18.62
CA LEU A 141 21.15 17.89 19.48
C LEU A 141 21.16 16.45 19.96
N GLU A 142 21.08 16.26 21.27
CA GLU A 142 20.85 14.96 21.91
C GLU A 142 19.42 14.93 22.42
N HIS A 143 18.66 13.89 22.05
CA HIS A 143 17.28 13.70 22.50
C HIS A 143 17.04 12.22 22.80
N GLU A 144 16.20 11.94 23.78
CA GLU A 144 15.82 10.58 24.16
C GLU A 144 14.35 10.47 24.57
N VAL A 145 13.83 9.24 24.49
CA VAL A 145 12.45 8.87 24.84
C VAL A 145 12.44 7.49 25.47
N ASP A 146 11.63 7.33 26.51
CA ASP A 146 11.47 6.04 27.19
C ASP A 146 10.48 5.14 26.45
N PHE A 147 10.73 3.82 26.50
CA PHE A 147 9.97 2.85 25.71
C PHE A 147 8.56 2.63 26.26
N ASP A 148 8.38 2.75 27.57
CA ASP A 148 7.10 2.58 28.26
C ASP A 148 6.14 3.74 28.01
N GLU A 149 6.64 4.97 27.84
CA GLU A 149 5.82 6.14 27.45
C GLU A 149 5.14 5.94 26.09
N PHE A 150 5.83 5.35 25.10
CA PHE A 150 5.36 5.27 23.71
C PHE A 150 4.85 3.89 23.26
N VAL A 151 5.02 2.84 24.06
CA VAL A 151 4.63 1.48 23.65
C VAL A 151 3.12 1.33 23.54
N LYS A 152 2.64 1.16 22.30
CA LYS A 152 1.20 0.95 22.04
C LYS A 152 0.74 -0.41 22.56
N MET A 153 0.06 -0.38 23.70
CA MET A 153 -0.62 -1.51 24.32
C MET A 153 -1.99 -1.78 23.70
N ARG A 154 -2.51 -2.99 23.90
CA ARG A 154 -3.89 -3.41 23.63
C ARG A 154 -4.33 -4.41 24.70
N TRP A 155 -5.64 -4.56 24.89
CA TRP A 155 -6.18 -5.64 25.71
C TRP A 155 -6.10 -6.97 24.97
N ASP A 156 -5.61 -7.99 25.65
CA ASP A 156 -5.59 -9.37 25.14
C ASP A 156 -6.65 -10.18 25.89
N LYS A 157 -7.69 -10.64 25.17
CA LYS A 157 -8.84 -11.34 25.77
C LYS A 157 -8.49 -12.73 26.27
N GLU A 158 -7.52 -13.40 25.63
CA GLU A 158 -7.05 -14.74 26.00
C GLU A 158 -6.13 -14.65 27.22
N ALA A 159 -5.14 -13.77 27.18
CA ALA A 159 -4.20 -13.56 28.29
C ALA A 159 -4.75 -12.68 29.43
N ARG A 160 -5.97 -12.14 29.29
CA ARG A 160 -6.68 -11.25 30.24
C ARG A 160 -5.81 -10.11 30.79
N ARG A 161 -5.00 -9.49 29.94
CA ARG A 161 -4.06 -8.42 30.32
C ARG A 161 -3.72 -7.50 29.18
N LEU A 162 -3.10 -6.36 29.49
CA LEU A 162 -2.47 -5.50 28.49
C LEU A 162 -1.21 -6.15 27.92
N VAL A 163 -1.06 -6.08 26.60
CA VAL A 163 0.10 -6.54 25.85
C VAL A 163 0.49 -5.54 24.76
N PRO A 164 1.77 -5.43 24.38
CA PRO A 164 2.16 -4.63 23.23
C PRO A 164 1.47 -5.12 21.94
N THR A 165 1.03 -4.18 21.12
CA THR A 165 0.47 -4.44 19.78
C THR A 165 1.45 -5.17 18.87
N LYS A 166 0.94 -5.81 17.80
CA LYS A 166 1.71 -6.70 16.90
C LYS A 166 3.05 -6.10 16.41
N PHE A 167 3.06 -4.83 16.02
CA PHE A 167 4.28 -4.16 15.54
C PHE A 167 5.29 -3.92 16.67
N TRP A 168 4.85 -3.41 17.82
CA TRP A 168 5.69 -3.18 18.99
C TRP A 168 6.23 -4.48 19.60
N LYS A 169 5.45 -5.57 19.57
CA LYS A 169 5.92 -6.93 19.95
C LYS A 169 6.95 -7.51 18.97
N LYS A 170 6.83 -7.23 17.67
CA LYS A 170 7.71 -7.79 16.62
C LYS A 170 8.99 -6.97 16.41
N MET A 171 8.92 -5.64 16.48
CA MET A 171 9.99 -4.72 16.10
C MET A 171 10.14 -3.55 17.11
N PRO A 172 10.25 -3.81 18.43
CA PRO A 172 10.20 -2.76 19.46
C PRO A 172 11.24 -1.65 19.21
N LYS A 173 12.50 -2.03 18.98
CA LYS A 173 13.60 -1.08 18.68
C LYS A 173 13.32 -0.19 17.48
N SER A 174 12.70 -0.72 16.43
CA SER A 174 12.40 0.06 15.22
C SER A 174 11.26 1.05 15.44
N MET A 175 10.25 0.68 16.25
CA MET A 175 9.13 1.59 16.57
C MET A 175 9.61 2.77 17.41
N ILE A 176 10.29 2.51 18.53
CA ILE A 176 10.75 3.59 19.43
C ILE A 176 11.83 4.47 18.78
N LYS A 177 12.65 3.92 17.87
CA LYS A 177 13.58 4.74 17.08
C LYS A 177 12.87 5.73 16.16
N LYS A 178 11.70 5.39 15.59
CA LYS A 178 10.95 6.35 14.78
C LYS A 178 10.52 7.56 15.61
N VAL A 179 10.00 7.30 16.82
CA VAL A 179 9.57 8.33 17.80
C VAL A 179 10.70 9.29 18.13
N VAL A 180 11.87 8.78 18.57
CA VAL A 180 12.97 9.65 18.96
C VAL A 180 13.50 10.48 17.79
N ILE A 181 13.55 9.89 16.58
CA ILE A 181 14.02 10.57 15.37
C ILE A 181 13.02 11.65 14.91
N SER A 182 11.71 11.38 14.91
CA SER A 182 10.71 12.39 14.50
C SER A 182 10.67 13.57 15.46
N GLN A 183 10.76 13.33 16.78
CA GLN A 183 10.87 14.40 17.77
C GLN A 183 12.14 15.22 17.60
N ALA A 184 13.30 14.58 17.54
CA ALA A 184 14.57 15.27 17.38
C ALA A 184 14.67 16.04 16.05
N PHE A 185 14.04 15.57 14.98
CA PHE A 185 14.02 16.30 13.70
C PHE A 185 13.12 17.53 13.76
N ARG A 186 12.01 17.51 14.52
CA ARG A 186 11.20 18.72 14.77
C ARG A 186 11.90 19.73 15.66
N GLN A 187 12.67 19.27 16.65
CA GLN A 187 13.51 20.14 17.48
C GLN A 187 14.71 20.72 16.69
N ALA A 188 15.36 19.91 15.86
CA ALA A 188 16.53 20.33 15.07
C ALA A 188 16.18 21.18 13.85
N PHE A 189 14.97 21.05 13.29
CA PHE A 189 14.52 21.75 12.07
C PHE A 189 13.06 22.23 12.25
N PRO A 190 12.82 23.19 13.16
CA PRO A 190 11.47 23.61 13.53
C PRO A 190 10.72 24.29 12.37
N ASP A 191 11.41 25.07 11.54
CA ASP A 191 10.80 25.77 10.41
C ASP A 191 10.36 24.80 9.30
N GLU A 192 11.15 23.76 9.02
CA GLU A 192 10.85 22.79 7.98
C GLU A 192 9.96 21.63 8.44
N MET A 193 9.90 21.33 9.75
CA MET A 193 9.27 20.11 10.27
C MET A 193 8.43 20.30 11.53
N GLY A 194 8.55 21.40 12.26
CA GLY A 194 7.84 21.62 13.54
C GLY A 194 6.32 21.58 13.43
N GLY A 195 5.76 22.13 12.34
CA GLY A 195 4.31 22.10 12.08
C GLY A 195 3.76 20.78 11.50
N LEU A 196 4.62 19.80 11.19
CA LEU A 196 4.14 18.53 10.62
C LEU A 196 3.23 17.76 11.60
N PRO A 197 2.19 17.07 11.10
CA PRO A 197 1.47 16.10 11.91
C PRO A 197 2.41 15.06 12.52
N TYR A 198 2.09 14.52 13.69
CA TYR A 198 2.90 13.49 14.33
C TYR A 198 2.88 12.17 13.54
N ILE A 199 3.92 11.34 13.74
CA ILE A 199 3.91 9.97 13.19
C ILE A 199 2.90 9.10 13.95
N GLN A 200 2.48 8.01 13.32
CA GLN A 200 1.60 7.03 13.95
C GLN A 200 2.15 6.54 15.30
N GLU A 201 3.45 6.31 15.43
CA GLU A 201 4.06 5.78 16.66
C GLU A 201 4.01 6.74 17.86
N GLU A 202 3.87 8.05 17.65
CA GLU A 202 3.80 9.06 18.73
C GLU A 202 2.39 9.29 19.29
N ILE A 203 1.34 8.86 18.56
CA ILE A 203 -0.04 9.21 18.90
C ILE A 203 -0.66 8.14 19.78
N HIS A 204 -0.86 8.44 21.06
CA HIS A 204 -1.67 7.60 21.95
C HIS A 204 -3.17 7.85 21.68
N PRO A 205 -3.95 6.82 21.28
CA PRO A 205 -5.40 6.93 21.29
C PRO A 205 -5.83 7.22 22.73
N LYS A 206 -6.57 8.30 22.96
CA LYS A 206 -7.06 8.65 24.29
C LYS A 206 -7.93 7.52 24.81
N GLU A 207 -7.73 7.15 26.07
CA GLU A 207 -8.13 5.85 26.63
C GLU A 207 -9.55 5.41 26.26
N ASN A 208 -9.62 4.39 25.40
CA ASN A 208 -10.74 3.48 25.30
C ASN A 208 -10.23 2.17 24.68
N ILE A 209 -9.74 1.24 25.51
CA ILE A 209 -9.22 -0.05 25.04
C ILE A 209 -10.40 -1.00 24.76
N LYS A 210 -11.14 -0.69 23.69
CA LYS A 210 -12.16 -1.54 23.07
C LYS A 210 -11.92 -1.59 21.57
N ASP A 211 -11.00 -2.47 21.17
CA ASP A 211 -10.86 -3.06 19.83
C ASP A 211 -11.14 -2.16 18.61
N ALA A 212 -10.64 -0.91 18.63
CA ALA A 212 -10.48 -0.15 17.39
C ALA A 212 -9.28 -0.74 16.63
N GLU A 213 -9.53 -1.75 15.79
CA GLU A 213 -8.57 -2.24 14.81
C GLU A 213 -8.40 -1.16 13.73
N ALA A 214 -7.59 -0.14 14.05
CA ALA A 214 -7.26 0.95 13.16
C ALA A 214 -6.74 0.36 11.84
N THR A 215 -7.51 0.55 10.77
CA THR A 215 -7.26 0.04 9.42
C THR A 215 -6.13 0.81 8.74
N VAL A 216 -4.95 0.76 9.34
CA VAL A 216 -3.67 1.13 8.74
C VAL A 216 -3.38 0.09 7.67
N THR A 217 -4.05 0.24 6.53
CA THR A 217 -3.87 -0.59 5.35
C THR A 217 -2.52 -0.18 4.75
N PRO A 218 -1.47 -1.00 4.84
CA PRO A 218 -0.21 -0.66 4.22
C PRO A 218 -0.41 -0.84 2.72
N ALA A 219 -0.44 0.26 1.96
CA ALA A 219 -0.56 0.21 0.52
C ALA A 219 0.71 -0.40 -0.10
N GLU A 220 0.83 -1.73 -0.10
CA GLU A 220 1.89 -2.52 -0.74
C GLU A 220 1.67 -2.63 -2.25
N THR A 221 1.69 -1.49 -2.93
CA THR A 221 1.85 -1.41 -4.38
C THR A 221 3.29 -1.74 -4.75
N HIS A 222 3.63 -3.04 -4.78
CA HIS A 222 4.84 -3.53 -5.44
C HIS A 222 4.71 -3.35 -6.96
N VAL A 223 5.01 -2.15 -7.44
CA VAL A 223 5.23 -1.90 -8.87
C VAL A 223 6.57 -2.53 -9.26
N LYS A 224 6.53 -3.78 -9.73
CA LYS A 224 7.68 -4.41 -10.38
C LYS A 224 7.90 -3.76 -11.74
N MET A 225 8.96 -2.96 -11.84
CA MET A 225 9.48 -2.50 -13.13
C MET A 225 10.41 -3.60 -13.70
N PRO A 226 10.34 -3.94 -15.00
CA PRO A 226 11.11 -5.05 -15.56
C PRO A 226 12.60 -4.70 -15.65
N GLU A 227 13.43 -5.61 -15.13
CA GLU A 227 14.89 -5.52 -15.17
C GLU A 227 15.41 -5.76 -16.60
N ARG A 228 16.25 -4.86 -17.09
CA ARG A 228 16.76 -4.88 -18.47
C ARG A 228 18.02 -5.74 -18.52
N THR A 229 17.95 -6.84 -19.27
CA THR A 229 19.08 -7.76 -19.45
C THR A 229 20.19 -7.14 -20.30
N ASP A 230 21.45 -7.34 -19.88
CA ASP A 230 22.60 -7.37 -20.79
C ASP A 230 23.44 -8.64 -20.53
N LYS A 231 24.13 -9.14 -21.55
CA LYS A 231 24.87 -10.40 -21.57
C LYS A 231 26.34 -10.16 -21.85
N SER A 232 27.23 -10.73 -21.03
CA SER A 232 28.57 -11.10 -21.49
C SER A 232 29.06 -12.39 -20.81
N VAL A 233 30.06 -13.03 -21.42
CA VAL A 233 30.26 -14.49 -21.36
C VAL A 233 31.64 -14.88 -20.77
N LYS A 234 31.59 -15.67 -19.68
CA LYS A 234 32.38 -16.89 -19.34
C LYS A 234 33.69 -17.22 -20.10
N PRO A 235 34.68 -17.85 -19.42
CA PRO A 235 34.69 -19.32 -19.32
C PRO A 235 34.96 -19.92 -17.91
N LYS A 236 34.90 -21.26 -17.84
CA LYS A 236 34.94 -22.14 -16.64
C LYS A 236 35.98 -23.26 -16.86
N PRO A 237 36.53 -23.88 -15.80
CA PRO A 237 36.31 -25.32 -15.53
C PRO A 237 35.96 -25.61 -14.05
N GLU A 238 35.43 -26.78 -13.62
CA GLU A 238 34.81 -27.87 -14.39
C GLU A 238 33.57 -28.52 -13.70
N ALA A 239 33.41 -29.84 -13.64
CA ALA A 239 32.11 -30.51 -13.79
C ALA A 239 31.81 -31.67 -12.82
N LYS A 240 30.53 -31.79 -12.42
CA LYS A 240 29.77 -33.04 -12.22
C LYS A 240 28.29 -32.77 -12.55
N LYS A 241 27.55 -33.80 -12.97
CA LYS A 241 26.20 -33.76 -13.60
C LYS A 241 25.57 -35.18 -13.46
N PRO A 242 24.25 -35.38 -13.60
CA PRO A 242 23.19 -34.82 -12.73
C PRO A 242 22.11 -35.86 -12.31
N ASP A 243 21.40 -35.63 -11.21
CA ASP A 243 20.14 -36.33 -10.91
C ASP A 243 18.92 -35.60 -11.53
N PRO A 244 17.80 -36.31 -11.84
CA PRO A 244 16.72 -35.79 -12.67
C PRO A 244 15.84 -34.72 -11.98
N PRO A 245 15.21 -33.79 -12.74
CA PRO A 245 14.53 -32.64 -12.16
C PRO A 245 13.18 -32.99 -11.52
N LYS A 246 12.96 -32.51 -10.29
CA LYS A 246 11.64 -32.53 -9.63
C LYS A 246 10.82 -31.32 -10.12
N GLU A 247 9.59 -31.59 -10.54
CA GLU A 247 8.67 -30.62 -11.16
C GLU A 247 8.35 -29.42 -10.22
N PRO A 248 8.44 -28.16 -10.68
CA PRO A 248 8.19 -27.00 -9.83
C PRO A 248 6.70 -26.80 -9.53
N ALA A 249 6.36 -26.73 -8.24
CA ALA A 249 4.99 -26.56 -7.76
C ALA A 249 4.36 -25.22 -8.19
N LYS A 250 3.06 -25.27 -8.54
CA LYS A 250 2.25 -24.11 -8.93
C LYS A 250 2.06 -23.14 -7.75
N PRO A 251 2.07 -21.80 -7.95
CA PRO A 251 1.88 -20.85 -6.85
C PRO A 251 0.49 -20.95 -6.21
N VAL A 252 0.46 -21.07 -4.88
CA VAL A 252 -0.77 -21.07 -4.07
C VAL A 252 -1.27 -19.64 -3.90
N GLN A 253 -2.48 -19.35 -4.41
CA GLN A 253 -3.21 -18.11 -4.14
C GLN A 253 -3.93 -18.20 -2.79
N PRO A 254 -4.15 -17.07 -2.07
CA PRO A 254 -4.93 -17.09 -0.82
C PRO A 254 -6.35 -17.60 -1.08
N ALA A 255 -6.79 -18.56 -0.27
CA ALA A 255 -8.02 -19.30 -0.51
C ALA A 255 -9.28 -18.48 -0.24
N VAL A 256 -9.76 -17.76 -1.25
CA VAL A 256 -11.15 -17.31 -1.33
C VAL A 256 -12.02 -18.58 -1.35
N LYS A 257 -12.85 -18.78 -0.31
CA LYS A 257 -13.84 -19.87 -0.31
C LYS A 257 -14.92 -19.52 -1.33
N TYR A 258 -14.88 -20.17 -2.48
CA TYR A 258 -15.93 -20.13 -3.49
C TYR A 258 -17.13 -21.01 -3.09
N VAL A 259 -18.26 -20.83 -3.76
CA VAL A 259 -19.45 -21.68 -3.60
C VAL A 259 -19.12 -23.17 -3.81
N SER A 260 -19.70 -24.03 -2.98
CA SER A 260 -19.51 -25.48 -3.08
C SER A 260 -20.25 -26.06 -4.31
N PRO A 261 -19.91 -27.29 -4.78
CA PRO A 261 -20.62 -27.92 -5.89
C PRO A 261 -22.14 -27.97 -5.73
N GLY A 262 -22.65 -28.32 -4.54
CA GLY A 262 -24.10 -28.32 -4.27
C GLY A 262 -24.72 -26.91 -4.22
N GLN A 263 -23.96 -25.90 -3.80
CA GLN A 263 -24.41 -24.50 -3.93
C GLN A 263 -24.47 -24.07 -5.40
N ILE A 264 -23.49 -24.44 -6.23
CA ILE A 264 -23.50 -24.17 -7.67
C ILE A 264 -24.73 -24.79 -8.33
N GLU A 265 -25.06 -26.04 -8.01
CA GLU A 265 -26.24 -26.72 -8.53
C GLU A 265 -27.54 -26.04 -8.10
N THR A 266 -27.66 -25.65 -6.83
CA THR A 266 -28.81 -24.89 -6.30
C THR A 266 -28.99 -23.54 -7.01
N LEU A 267 -27.91 -22.77 -7.17
CA LEU A 267 -27.94 -21.47 -7.84
C LEU A 267 -28.29 -21.61 -9.34
N LYS A 268 -27.78 -22.65 -10.01
CA LYS A 268 -28.15 -22.96 -11.40
C LYS A 268 -29.61 -23.37 -11.53
N GLY A 269 -30.14 -24.20 -10.64
CA GLY A 269 -31.56 -24.58 -10.63
C GLY A 269 -32.49 -23.38 -10.48
N LEU A 270 -32.17 -22.44 -9.60
CA LEU A 270 -32.93 -21.19 -9.41
C LEU A 270 -32.95 -20.30 -10.67
N CYS A 271 -31.82 -20.18 -11.38
CA CYS A 271 -31.75 -19.42 -12.63
C CYS A 271 -32.50 -20.11 -13.77
N VAL A 272 -32.35 -21.43 -13.93
CA VAL A 272 -33.04 -22.22 -14.98
C VAL A 272 -34.57 -22.16 -14.79
N ALA A 273 -35.06 -22.22 -13.54
CA ALA A 273 -36.48 -22.07 -13.24
C ALA A 273 -37.08 -20.70 -13.64
N LYS A 274 -36.24 -19.70 -13.91
CA LYS A 274 -36.62 -18.36 -14.40
C LYS A 274 -36.09 -18.03 -15.80
N ASN A 275 -35.53 -19.00 -16.51
CA ASN A 275 -34.91 -18.81 -17.83
C ASN A 275 -33.80 -17.73 -17.87
N LEU A 276 -33.00 -17.64 -16.79
CA LEU A 276 -31.88 -16.70 -16.64
C LEU A 276 -30.53 -17.43 -16.75
N ASP A 277 -29.48 -16.74 -17.23
CA ASP A 277 -28.13 -17.28 -17.24
C ASP A 277 -27.44 -17.06 -15.86
N PRO A 278 -27.03 -18.13 -15.14
CA PRO A 278 -26.36 -18.01 -13.84
C PRO A 278 -24.98 -17.35 -13.91
N ASP A 279 -24.25 -17.51 -15.02
CA ASP A 279 -22.92 -16.96 -15.22
C ASP A 279 -23.02 -15.47 -15.61
N GLU A 280 -24.06 -15.05 -16.34
CA GLU A 280 -24.35 -13.62 -16.59
C GLU A 280 -24.70 -12.85 -15.31
N ILE A 281 -25.53 -13.43 -14.42
CA ILE A 281 -25.86 -12.83 -13.12
C ILE A 281 -24.61 -12.74 -12.23
N ALA A 282 -23.76 -13.77 -12.24
CA ALA A 282 -22.51 -13.79 -11.50
C ALA A 282 -21.55 -12.68 -11.96
N HIS A 283 -21.51 -12.41 -13.27
CA HIS A 283 -20.71 -11.35 -13.86
C HIS A 283 -21.28 -9.96 -13.56
N SER A 284 -22.55 -9.73 -13.91
CA SER A 284 -23.21 -8.41 -13.85
C SER A 284 -23.38 -7.86 -12.42
N TYR A 285 -23.84 -8.68 -11.47
CA TYR A 285 -24.12 -8.23 -10.10
C TYR A 285 -22.96 -8.45 -9.12
N PHE A 286 -22.07 -9.41 -9.39
CA PHE A 286 -21.06 -9.84 -8.41
C PHE A 286 -19.61 -9.76 -8.89
N GLY A 287 -19.37 -9.45 -10.17
CA GLY A 287 -18.04 -9.32 -10.77
C GLY A 287 -17.28 -10.65 -10.87
N ALA A 288 -17.98 -11.78 -10.88
CA ALA A 288 -17.39 -13.12 -10.97
C ALA A 288 -17.43 -13.63 -12.41
N ASN A 289 -16.36 -14.27 -12.88
CA ASN A 289 -16.24 -14.78 -14.26
C ASN A 289 -17.25 -15.91 -14.58
N SER A 290 -17.84 -16.51 -13.56
CA SER A 290 -18.87 -17.55 -13.59
C SER A 290 -19.44 -17.74 -12.18
N VAL A 291 -20.60 -18.38 -12.07
CA VAL A 291 -21.21 -18.80 -10.81
C VAL A 291 -20.27 -19.72 -10.00
N LYS A 292 -19.41 -20.49 -10.67
CA LYS A 292 -18.38 -21.34 -10.02
C LYS A 292 -17.30 -20.53 -9.29
N THR A 293 -17.05 -19.31 -9.76
CA THR A 293 -16.10 -18.36 -9.16
C THR A 293 -16.77 -17.34 -8.24
N LEU A 294 -18.05 -17.55 -7.89
CA LEU A 294 -18.75 -16.71 -6.92
C LEU A 294 -18.21 -16.99 -5.50
N PRO A 295 -17.76 -15.96 -4.75
CA PRO A 295 -17.39 -16.12 -3.34
C PRO A 295 -18.57 -16.65 -2.51
N ALA A 296 -18.33 -17.60 -1.60
CA ALA A 296 -19.39 -18.28 -0.85
C ALA A 296 -20.26 -17.33 -0.01
N ASN A 297 -19.69 -16.22 0.48
CA ASN A 297 -20.42 -15.19 1.20
C ASN A 297 -21.38 -14.36 0.32
N LYS A 298 -21.28 -14.43 -1.02
CA LYS A 298 -22.19 -13.76 -1.96
C LYS A 298 -23.36 -14.65 -2.41
N ALA A 299 -23.36 -15.95 -2.10
CA ALA A 299 -24.40 -16.90 -2.54
C ALA A 299 -25.82 -16.49 -2.09
N GLY A 300 -25.97 -16.00 -0.85
CA GLY A 300 -27.26 -15.52 -0.34
C GLY A 300 -27.76 -14.27 -1.07
N MET A 301 -26.85 -13.37 -1.46
CA MET A 301 -27.20 -12.17 -2.24
C MET A 301 -27.62 -12.55 -3.67
N PHE A 302 -26.95 -13.53 -4.28
CA PHE A 302 -27.31 -14.06 -5.60
C PHE A 302 -28.72 -14.64 -5.62
N MET A 303 -29.09 -15.45 -4.63
CA MET A 303 -30.45 -16.00 -4.53
C MET A 303 -31.52 -14.90 -4.36
N ASN A 304 -31.21 -13.84 -3.61
CA ASN A 304 -32.10 -12.69 -3.46
C ASN A 304 -32.25 -11.90 -4.78
N GLU A 305 -31.19 -11.76 -5.57
CA GLU A 305 -31.30 -11.03 -6.84
C GLU A 305 -32.10 -11.83 -7.89
N VAL A 306 -31.86 -13.14 -7.98
CA VAL A 306 -32.68 -14.05 -8.81
C VAL A 306 -34.15 -14.03 -8.38
N SER A 307 -34.47 -13.85 -7.09
CA SER A 307 -35.86 -13.80 -6.63
C SER A 307 -36.60 -12.53 -7.09
N LYS A 308 -35.90 -11.39 -7.18
CA LYS A 308 -36.46 -10.09 -7.61
C LYS A 308 -36.73 -9.98 -9.11
N ILE A 309 -35.92 -10.64 -9.94
CA ILE A 309 -36.11 -10.66 -11.40
C ILE A 309 -37.40 -11.41 -11.70
N LYS A 310 -38.38 -10.75 -12.32
CA LYS A 310 -39.68 -11.34 -12.68
C LYS A 310 -39.60 -12.14 -13.97
#